data_AF-A0A6B3E8R4-F1
#
_entry.id   AF-A0A6B3E8R4-F1
#
_cell.length_a   1.000
_cell.length_b   1.000
_cell.length_c   1.000
_cell.angle_alpha   90.00
_cell.angle_beta   90.00
_cell.angle_gamma   90.00
#
_symmetry.space_group_name_H-M   'P 1'
#
loop_
_entity.id
_entity.type
_entity.pdbx_description
1 polymer ?
#
loop_
_entity_poly.entity_id
_entity_poly.type
_entity_poly.pdbx_seq_one_letter_code
_entity_poly.pdbx_strand_id
1 'polypeptide(L)' 'MEVAACGLCGTDLHILQGEFAPTLPVVPGHEFAGTVVALGSEVTELATGDRVAVDPSLYCYECRYCRTGHNNLCERWAAL' A
#
# COMPACT_ATOMS: atom_id res chain seq x y z
N MET A 1 -2.25 -5.49 -10.96
CA MET A 1 -3.46 -6.24 -10.53
C MET A 1 -4.70 -5.58 -11.11
N GLU A 2 -5.81 -6.28 -11.16
CA GLU A 2 -7.14 -5.70 -11.39
C GLU A 2 -7.86 -5.59 -10.05
N VAL A 3 -8.26 -4.38 -9.67
CA VAL A 3 -8.93 -4.10 -8.40
C VAL A 3 -10.38 -4.58 -8.49
N ALA A 4 -10.78 -5.47 -7.57
CA ALA A 4 -12.16 -5.94 -7.50
C ALA A 4 -13.02 -5.03 -6.60
N ALA A 5 -12.41 -4.51 -5.53
CA ALA A 5 -13.04 -3.54 -4.62
C ALA A 5 -11.97 -2.69 -3.93
N CYS A 6 -12.35 -1.46 -3.60
CA CYS A 6 -11.56 -0.53 -2.76
C CYS A 6 -12.51 0.11 -1.74
N GLY A 7 -12.15 0.01 -0.46
CA GLY A 7 -12.85 0.65 0.65
C GLY A 7 -12.62 2.16 0.68
N LEU A 8 -13.58 2.88 1.27
CA LEU A 8 -13.43 4.29 1.60
C LEU A 8 -13.09 4.41 3.08
N CYS A 9 -11.94 5.00 3.37
CA CYS A 9 -11.48 5.22 4.73
C CYS A 9 -11.68 6.69 5.14
N GLY A 10 -11.73 6.95 6.45
CA GLY A 10 -11.74 8.33 6.98
C GLY A 10 -10.53 9.14 6.50
N THR A 11 -9.37 8.48 6.32
CA THR A 11 -8.15 9.11 5.80
C THR A 11 -8.35 9.69 4.40
N ASP A 12 -9.15 9.07 3.54
CA ASP A 12 -9.43 9.62 2.20
C ASP A 12 -10.18 10.96 2.29
N LEU A 13 -11.09 11.08 3.27
CA LEU A 13 -11.81 12.33 3.55
C LEU A 13 -10.87 13.39 4.13
N HIS A 14 -9.98 13.00 5.04
CA HIS A 14 -8.96 13.90 5.60
C HIS A 14 -8.00 14.43 4.51
N ILE A 15 -7.61 13.61 3.53
CA ILE A 15 -6.84 14.05 2.36
C ILE A 15 -7.66 15.04 1.52
N LEU A 16 -8.92 14.72 1.22
CA LEU A 16 -9.81 15.60 0.45
C LEU A 16 -10.00 16.97 1.14
N GLN A 17 -10.05 16.99 2.46
CA GLN A 17 -10.20 18.19 3.28
C GLN A 17 -8.88 18.95 3.50
N GLY A 18 -7.74 18.40 3.07
CA GLY A 18 -6.41 19.00 3.24
C GLY A 18 -5.84 18.87 4.65
N GLU A 19 -6.39 17.99 5.48
CA GLU A 19 -5.92 17.69 6.84
C GLU A 19 -4.67 16.79 6.81
N PHE A 20 -4.55 16.00 5.75
CA PHE A 20 -3.29 15.35 5.36
C PHE A 20 -2.78 15.96 4.06
N ALA A 21 -1.46 16.18 3.99
CA ALA A 21 -0.80 16.81 2.87
C ALA A 21 0.06 15.79 2.09
N PRO A 22 -0.53 14.90 1.28
CA PRO A 22 0.24 14.07 0.36
C PRO A 22 0.86 14.92 -0.75
N THR A 23 1.85 14.35 -1.44
CA THR A 23 2.33 14.94 -2.70
C THR A 23 1.23 14.86 -3.76
N LEU A 24 0.83 16.00 -4.32
CA LEU A 24 -0.21 16.07 -5.35
C LEU A 24 0.40 16.17 -6.77
N PRO A 25 -0.27 15.64 -7.82
CA PRO A 25 -1.56 14.94 -7.77
C PRO A 25 -1.46 13.53 -7.19
N VAL A 26 -2.54 13.04 -6.56
CA VAL A 26 -2.63 11.69 -5.98
C VAL A 26 -3.91 10.99 -6.43
N VAL A 27 -3.84 9.67 -6.59
CA VAL A 27 -5.01 8.80 -6.74
C VAL A 27 -5.32 8.23 -5.35
N PRO A 28 -6.44 8.60 -4.71
CA PRO A 28 -6.79 8.10 -3.37
C PRO A 28 -7.23 6.64 -3.39
N GLY A 29 -7.30 6.04 -2.20
CA GLY A 29 -7.71 4.65 -1.97
C GLY A 29 -6.55 3.75 -1.54
N HIS A 30 -6.61 3.29 -0.30
CA HIS A 30 -5.57 2.46 0.34
C HIS A 30 -6.13 1.18 0.99
N GLU A 31 -7.40 0.85 0.72
CA GLU A 31 -8.10 -0.31 1.26
C GLU A 31 -8.61 -1.22 0.14
N PHE A 32 -7.71 -1.75 -0.70
CA PHE A 32 -8.11 -2.49 -1.91
C PHE A 32 -7.64 -3.95 -1.95
N ALA A 33 -8.44 -4.75 -2.67
CA ALA A 33 -8.18 -6.14 -2.96
C ALA A 33 -8.59 -6.47 -4.40
N GLY A 34 -8.01 -7.52 -4.96
CA GLY A 34 -8.27 -7.90 -6.34
C GLY A 34 -7.43 -9.08 -6.81
N THR A 35 -7.25 -9.18 -8.12
CA THR A 35 -6.60 -10.31 -8.76
C THR A 35 -5.29 -9.89 -9.44
N VAL A 36 -4.24 -10.67 -9.24
CA VAL A 36 -2.97 -10.49 -9.95
C VAL A 36 -3.17 -10.81 -11.43
N VAL A 37 -2.94 -9.84 -12.32
CA VAL A 37 -3.10 -9.99 -13.79
C VAL A 37 -1.78 -10.04 -14.55
N ALA A 38 -0.70 -9.61 -13.92
CA ALA A 38 0.65 -9.62 -14.46
C ALA A 38 1.67 -9.58 -13.31
N LEU A 39 2.88 -10.05 -13.57
CA LEU A 39 3.98 -10.12 -12.62
C LEU A 39 5.23 -9.50 -13.23
N GLY A 40 6.06 -8.88 -12.40
CA GLY A 40 7.43 -8.53 -12.76
C GLY A 40 8.32 -9.79 -12.82
N SER A 41 9.42 -9.73 -13.55
CA SER A 41 10.32 -10.87 -13.77
C SER A 41 10.97 -11.41 -12.50
N GLU A 42 11.04 -10.61 -11.44
CA GLU A 42 11.69 -10.97 -10.17
C GLU A 42 10.69 -11.49 -9.11
N VAL A 43 9.39 -11.55 -9.42
CA VAL A 43 8.38 -12.02 -8.47
C VAL A 43 8.34 -13.54 -8.45
N THR A 44 8.64 -14.15 -7.30
CA THR A 44 8.67 -15.62 -7.13
C THR A 44 7.59 -16.17 -6.21
N GLU A 45 6.87 -15.31 -5.49
CA GLU A 45 5.93 -15.71 -4.42
C GLU A 45 4.45 -15.60 -4.78
N LEU A 46 4.15 -15.06 -5.96
CA LEU A 46 2.77 -14.86 -6.46
C LEU A 46 2.63 -15.44 -7.87
N ALA A 47 1.40 -15.77 -8.24
CA ALA A 47 1.01 -16.21 -9.57
C ALA A 47 -0.08 -15.29 -10.15
N THR A 48 -0.12 -15.17 -11.48
CA THR A 48 -1.29 -14.59 -12.16
C THR A 48 -2.55 -15.40 -11.81
N GLY A 49 -3.62 -14.72 -11.42
CA GLY A 49 -4.87 -15.33 -10.93
C GLY A 49 -5.01 -15.31 -9.41
N ASP A 50 -3.93 -15.09 -8.66
CA ASP A 50 -4.01 -15.00 -7.19
C ASP A 50 -4.89 -13.84 -6.74
N ARG A 51 -5.70 -14.11 -5.70
CA ARG A 51 -6.48 -13.08 -5.00
C ARG A 51 -5.65 -12.52 -3.85
N VAL A 52 -5.45 -11.21 -3.86
CA VAL A 52 -4.60 -10.51 -2.90
C VAL A 52 -5.36 -9.35 -2.25
N ALA A 53 -5.11 -9.15 -0.95
CA ALA A 53 -5.37 -7.89 -0.26
C ALA A 53 -4.03 -7.16 -0.11
N VAL A 54 -4.03 -5.84 -0.30
CA VAL A 54 -2.79 -5.05 -0.34
C VAL A 54 -2.56 -4.36 1.00
N ASP A 55 -1.36 -4.49 1.56
CA ASP A 55 -0.86 -3.56 2.57
C ASP A 55 -0.36 -2.30 1.83
N PRO A 56 -1.00 -1.12 2.02
CA PRO A 56 -0.59 0.11 1.34
C PRO A 56 0.71 0.68 1.91
N SER A 57 1.19 0.17 3.04
CA SER A 57 2.39 0.68 3.72
C SER A 57 3.67 0.15 3.08
N LEU A 58 4.59 1.06 2.81
CA LEU A 58 5.92 0.77 2.30
C LEU A 58 6.93 0.90 3.44
N TYR A 59 7.60 -0.21 3.74
CA TYR A 59 8.62 -0.29 4.78
C TYR A 59 10.00 -0.47 4.14
N CYS A 60 11.04 0.03 4.80
CA CYS A 60 12.39 -0.05 4.25
C CYS A 60 13.11 -1.36 4.57
N TYR A 61 12.57 -2.17 5.49
CA TYR A 61 13.12 -3.45 5.95
C TYR A 61 14.56 -3.43 6.53
N GLU A 62 15.17 -2.25 6.65
CA GLU A 62 16.58 -2.08 7.05
C GLU A 62 16.78 -1.30 8.36
N CYS A 63 15.86 -0.39 8.73
CA CYS A 63 16.01 0.40 9.96
C CYS A 63 15.81 -0.45 11.22
N ARG A 64 16.19 0.09 12.39
CA ARG A 64 16.03 -0.59 13.70
C ARG A 64 14.60 -1.11 13.91
N TYR A 65 13.60 -0.28 13.59
CA TYR A 65 12.20 -0.65 13.79
C TYR A 65 11.78 -1.79 12.87
N CYS A 66 12.12 -1.74 11.57
CA CYS A 66 11.80 -2.83 10.65
C CYS A 66 12.49 -4.15 11.03
N ARG A 67 13.77 -4.10 11.40
CA ARG A 67 14.55 -5.29 11.79
C ARG A 67 14.05 -5.95 13.08
N THR A 68 13.26 -5.24 13.87
CA THR A 68 12.65 -5.73 15.12
C THR A 68 11.16 -5.98 15.00
N GLY A 69 10.60 -5.96 13.77
CA GLY A 69 9.18 -6.22 13.51
C GLY A 69 8.23 -5.05 13.78
N HIS A 70 8.75 -3.85 14.05
CA HIS A 70 7.97 -2.64 14.30
C HIS A 70 7.85 -1.78 13.05
N ASN A 71 7.41 -2.39 11.94
CA ASN A 71 7.38 -1.75 10.62
C ASN A 71 6.55 -0.46 10.58
N ASN A 72 5.53 -0.35 11.41
CA ASN A 72 4.71 0.85 11.61
C ASN A 72 5.49 2.07 12.13
N LEU A 73 6.71 1.88 12.64
CA LEU A 73 7.63 2.93 13.09
C LEU A 73 8.81 3.10 12.13
N CYS A 74 8.70 2.62 10.88
CA CYS A 74 9.77 2.70 9.90
C CYS A 74 10.25 4.15 9.71
N GLU A 75 11.56 4.37 9.82
CA GLU A 75 12.18 5.71 9.67
C GLU A 75 12.10 6.24 8.23
N ARG A 76 11.87 5.35 7.27
CA ARG A 76 11.68 5.65 5.85
C ARG A 76 10.34 5.10 5.38
N TRP A 77 9.32 5.26 6.23
CA TRP A 77 7.96 4.86 5.90
C TRP A 77 7.42 5.70 4.74
N ALA A 78 6.68 5.05 3.85
CA ALA A 78 5.84 5.68 2.83
C ALA A 78 4.56 4.87 2.68
N ALA A 79 3.61 5.36 1.88
CA ALA A 79 2.41 4.62 1.53
C ALA A 79 2.05 4.85 0.05
N LEU A 80 1.31 3.90 -0.51
CA LEU A 80 0.68 3.98 -1.84
C LEU A 80 -0.66 4.71 -1.78
#